data_AF-A0A8T4D2S1-F1
#
_entry.id   AF-A0A8T4D2S1-F1
#
_cell.length_a   1.000
_cell.length_b   1.000
_cell.length_c   1.000
_cell.angle_alpha   90.00
_cell.angle_beta   90.00
_cell.angle_gamma   90.00
#
_symmetry.space_group_name_H-M   'P 1'
#
loop_
_entity.id
_entity.type
_entity.pdbx_description
1 polymer ?
#
loop_
_entity_poly.entity_id
_entity_poly.type
_entity_poly.pdbx_seq_one_letter_code
_entity_poly.pdbx_strand_id
1 'polypeptide(L)'
;MDIYTLIATVSLVLQIAVLILLFGSLGLKGRKKLRQHGITMLIAVVLHTISILAVMIPSFGVITSGDFPVLISAIAYVHGITGIIAEVFGVWIIATWRLRTSLQYCAPKKKLMRLTLILWLIALFLGILLYLHFYTTLLPL
;
A
#
# COMPACT_ATOMS: atom_id res chain seq x y z
N MET A 1 12.72 5.53 -21.70
CA MET A 1 11.66 5.47 -20.69
C MET A 1 11.11 6.88 -20.56
N ASP A 2 9.83 7.08 -20.86
CA ASP A 2 9.18 8.38 -20.67
C ASP A 2 8.94 8.66 -19.18
N ILE A 3 8.53 9.90 -18.88
CA ILE A 3 8.35 10.37 -17.50
C ILE A 3 7.25 9.62 -16.75
N TYR A 4 6.18 9.19 -17.43
CA TYR A 4 5.07 8.47 -16.80
C TYR A 4 5.51 7.05 -16.43
N THR A 5 6.22 6.38 -17.34
CA THR A 5 6.82 5.08 -17.07
C THR A 5 7.79 5.17 -15.89
N LEU A 6 8.66 6.19 -15.85
CA LEU A 6 9.58 6.37 -14.71
C LEU A 6 8.84 6.53 -13.38
N ILE A 7 7.81 7.40 -13.33
CA ILE A 7 7.01 7.63 -12.12
C ILE A 7 6.32 6.34 -11.67
N ALA A 8 5.72 5.59 -12.61
CA ALA A 8 5.06 4.33 -12.32
C ALA A 8 6.04 3.27 -11.80
N THR A 9 7.24 3.16 -12.40
CA THR A 9 8.28 2.24 -11.95
C THR A 9 8.78 2.60 -10.56
N VAL A 10 9.02 3.88 -10.27
CA VAL A 10 9.42 4.36 -8.94
C VAL A 10 8.34 4.03 -7.90
N SER A 11 7.07 4.26 -8.23
CA SER A 11 5.93 3.91 -7.37
C SER A 11 5.90 2.40 -7.07
N LEU A 12 6.06 1.56 -8.09
CA LEU A 12 6.12 0.10 -7.90
C LEU A 12 7.29 -0.30 -6.99
N VAL A 13 8.48 0.24 -7.22
CA VAL A 13 9.67 -0.03 -6.38
C VAL A 13 9.42 0.39 -4.93
N LEU A 14 8.80 1.55 -4.70
CA LEU A 14 8.42 1.99 -3.36
C LEU A 14 7.45 1.02 -2.71
N GLN A 15 6.43 0.53 -3.43
CA GLN A 15 5.49 -0.44 -2.88
C GLN A 15 6.15 -1.79 -2.58
N ILE A 16 7.10 -2.25 -3.39
CA ILE A 16 7.90 -3.44 -3.10
C ILE A 16 8.78 -3.23 -1.86
N ALA A 17 9.41 -2.06 -1.72
CA ALA A 17 10.18 -1.74 -0.52
C ALA A 17 9.28 -1.75 0.74
N VAL A 18 8.06 -1.22 0.63
CA VAL A 18 7.08 -1.27 1.71
C VAL A 18 6.63 -2.70 2.02
N LEU A 19 6.44 -3.56 1.02
CA LEU A 19 6.16 -4.98 1.22
C LEU A 19 7.29 -5.67 2.00
N ILE A 20 8.55 -5.36 1.68
CA ILE A 20 9.71 -5.87 2.41
C ILE A 20 9.68 -5.40 3.87
N LEU A 21 9.36 -4.11 4.11
CA LEU A 21 9.21 -3.59 5.48
C LEU A 21 8.09 -4.32 6.25
N LEU A 22 6.95 -4.59 5.61
CA LEU A 22 5.83 -5.32 6.23
C LEU A 22 6.27 -6.70 6.70
N PHE A 23 6.83 -7.52 5.82
CA PHE A 23 7.28 -8.87 6.18
C PHE A 23 8.45 -8.86 7.16
N GLY A 24 9.40 -7.94 6.99
CA GLY A 24 10.49 -7.74 7.94
C GLY A 24 9.99 -7.39 9.34
N SER A 25 8.95 -6.55 9.43
CA SER A 25 8.32 -6.16 10.69
C SER A 25 7.62 -7.32 11.41
N LEU A 26 7.14 -8.34 10.68
CA LEU A 26 6.58 -9.55 11.28
C LEU A 26 7.67 -10.36 12.00
N GLY A 27 8.89 -10.40 11.45
CA GLY A 27 10.06 -10.98 12.11
C GLY A 27 10.42 -10.25 13.42
N LEU A 28 10.36 -8.91 13.41
CA LEU A 28 10.57 -8.10 14.63
C LEU A 28 9.54 -8.41 15.71
N LYS A 29 8.27 -8.58 15.32
CA LYS A 29 7.21 -9.03 16.23
C LYS A 29 7.50 -10.41 16.83
N GLY A 30 7.96 -11.37 16.02
CA GLY A 30 8.37 -12.69 16.51
C GLY A 30 9.49 -12.63 17.56
N ARG A 31 10.41 -11.68 17.41
CA ARG A 31 11.50 -11.40 18.35
C ARG A 31 11.09 -10.51 19.54
N LYS A 32 9.79 -10.24 19.73
CA LYS A 32 9.24 -9.34 20.76
C LYS A 32 9.77 -7.89 20.71
N LYS A 33 10.34 -7.48 19.57
CA LYS A 33 10.87 -6.13 19.31
C LYS A 33 9.76 -5.17 18.86
N LEU A 34 8.82 -4.90 19.76
CA LEU A 34 7.56 -4.20 19.44
C LEU A 34 7.76 -2.74 19.04
N ARG A 35 8.75 -2.05 19.63
CA ARG A 35 9.09 -0.68 19.26
C ARG A 35 9.62 -0.62 17.84
N GLN A 36 10.55 -1.51 17.49
CA GLN A 36 11.09 -1.58 16.13
C GLN A 36 10.00 -1.96 15.14
N HIS A 37 9.12 -2.92 15.46
CA HIS A 37 7.95 -3.24 14.64
C HIS A 37 7.09 -2.00 14.38
N GLY A 38 6.72 -1.25 15.42
CA GLY A 38 5.94 -0.02 15.28
C GLY A 38 6.64 1.05 14.44
N ILE A 39 7.95 1.26 14.61
CA ILE A 39 8.73 2.21 13.81
C ILE A 39 8.75 1.78 12.33
N THR A 40 9.00 0.50 12.04
CA THR A 40 8.99 0.00 10.66
C THR A 40 7.62 0.15 10.01
N MET A 41 6.54 -0.07 10.77
CA MET A 41 5.18 0.13 10.29
C MET A 41 4.85 1.60 10.07
N LEU A 42 5.34 2.51 10.91
CA LEU A 42 5.22 3.96 10.69
C LEU A 42 5.92 4.37 9.39
N ILE A 43 7.16 3.91 9.16
CA ILE A 43 7.90 4.20 7.92
C ILE A 43 7.12 3.67 6.71
N ALA A 44 6.61 2.44 6.79
CA ALA A 44 5.82 1.82 5.73
C ALA A 44 4.57 2.64 5.39
N VAL A 45 3.80 3.08 6.40
CA VAL A 45 2.63 3.94 6.20
C VAL A 45 3.03 5.27 5.58
N VAL A 46 4.06 5.97 6.09
CA VAL A 46 4.50 7.27 5.55
C VAL A 46 4.92 7.17 4.08
N LEU A 47 5.72 6.16 3.72
CA LEU A 47 6.14 5.93 2.33
C LEU A 47 4.92 5.66 1.43
N HIS A 48 3.95 4.89 1.91
CA HIS A 48 2.73 4.61 1.18
C HIS A 48 1.83 5.84 1.03
N THR A 49 1.67 6.65 2.08
CA THR A 49 0.97 7.95 2.02
C THR A 49 1.58 8.83 0.93
N ILE A 50 2.91 8.96 0.90
CA ILE A 50 3.61 9.75 -0.12
C ILE A 50 3.32 9.19 -1.52
N SER A 51 3.38 7.87 -1.69
CA SER A 51 3.07 7.22 -2.97
C SER A 51 1.64 7.46 -3.43
N ILE A 52 0.66 7.43 -2.52
CA ILE A 52 -0.75 7.72 -2.83
C ILE A 52 -0.89 9.16 -3.31
N LEU A 53 -0.37 10.12 -2.54
CA LEU A 53 -0.53 11.55 -2.82
C LEU A 53 0.21 11.98 -4.09
N ALA A 54 1.43 11.47 -4.30
CA ALA A 54 2.29 11.87 -5.40
C ALA A 54 2.00 11.13 -6.71
N VAL A 55 1.47 9.90 -6.66
CA VAL A 55 1.33 9.05 -7.85
C VAL A 55 -0.11 8.60 -8.06
N MET A 56 -0.75 7.98 -7.07
CA MET A 56 -2.08 7.39 -7.28
C MET A 56 -3.16 8.45 -7.55
N ILE A 57 -3.22 9.51 -6.74
CA ILE A 57 -4.23 10.56 -6.90
C ILE A 57 -4.14 11.24 -8.28
N PRO A 58 -2.96 11.72 -8.74
CA PRO A 58 -2.84 12.30 -10.08
C PRO A 58 -3.19 11.31 -11.20
N SER A 59 -2.79 10.04 -11.06
CA SER A 59 -3.03 9.01 -12.08
C SER A 59 -4.52 8.65 -12.21
N PHE A 60 -5.27 8.71 -11.12
CA PHE A 60 -6.70 8.40 -11.12
C PHE A 60 -7.51 9.37 -11.98
N GLY A 61 -7.11 10.64 -12.07
CA GLY A 61 -7.78 11.61 -12.94
C GLY A 61 -7.75 11.22 -14.42
N VAL A 62 -6.70 10.52 -14.85
CA VAL A 62 -6.59 9.99 -16.22
C VAL A 62 -7.53 8.80 -16.42
N ILE A 63 -7.61 7.91 -15.43
CA ILE A 63 -8.47 6.71 -15.50
C ILE A 63 -9.96 7.09 -15.51
N THR A 64 -10.37 8.13 -14.77
CA THR A 64 -11.78 8.56 -14.72
C THR A 64 -12.22 9.36 -15.96
N SER A 65 -11.27 9.89 -16.74
CA SER A 65 -11.56 10.68 -17.95
C SER A 65 -11.28 9.94 -19.25
N GLY A 66 -10.55 8.83 -19.20
CA GLY A 66 -10.20 8.02 -20.37
C GLY A 66 -11.24 6.93 -20.68
N ASP A 67 -11.29 6.54 -21.95
CA ASP A 67 -12.19 5.49 -22.45
C ASP A 67 -11.48 4.12 -22.37
N PHE A 68 -11.38 3.59 -21.15
CA PHE A 68 -10.71 2.31 -20.87
C PHE A 68 -11.69 1.12 -20.84
N PRO A 69 -11.23 -0.10 -21.13
CA PRO A 69 -12.05 -1.30 -20.97
C PRO A 69 -12.64 -1.41 -19.56
N VAL A 70 -13.90 -1.85 -19.45
CA VAL A 70 -14.64 -1.94 -18.18
C VAL A 70 -13.87 -2.71 -17.10
N LEU A 71 -13.17 -3.78 -17.48
CA LEU A 71 -12.36 -4.57 -16.57
C LEU A 71 -11.19 -3.77 -15.97
N ILE A 72 -10.46 -3.02 -16.80
CA ILE A 72 -9.32 -2.20 -16.36
C ILE A 72 -9.79 -1.10 -15.41
N SER A 73 -10.89 -0.42 -15.77
CA SER A 73 -11.52 0.59 -14.92
C SER A 73 -11.96 -0.01 -13.58
N ALA A 74 -12.57 -1.19 -13.58
CA ALA A 74 -12.97 -1.89 -12.36
C ALA A 74 -11.76 -2.26 -11.48
N ILE A 75 -10.69 -2.80 -12.06
CA ILE A 75 -9.45 -3.12 -11.34
C ILE A 75 -8.86 -1.85 -10.72
N ALA A 76 -8.82 -0.74 -11.47
CA ALA A 76 -8.35 0.55 -10.98
C ALA A 76 -9.17 1.02 -9.78
N TYR A 77 -10.51 1.07 -9.89
CA TYR A 77 -11.38 1.48 -8.78
C TYR A 77 -11.22 0.60 -7.54
N VAL A 78 -11.19 -0.72 -7.71
CA VAL A 78 -11.00 -1.65 -6.58
C VAL A 78 -9.63 -1.45 -5.95
N HIS A 79 -8.56 -1.28 -6.75
CA HIS A 79 -7.22 -0.95 -6.25
C HIS A 79 -7.22 0.35 -5.43
N GLY A 80 -7.80 1.42 -5.96
CA GLY A 80 -7.87 2.71 -5.26
C GLY A 80 -8.65 2.63 -3.94
N ILE A 81 -9.84 2.05 -3.96
CA ILE A 81 -10.69 1.91 -2.76
C ILE A 81 -10.00 1.05 -1.70
N THR A 82 -9.50 -0.12 -2.09
CA THR A 82 -8.81 -1.02 -1.14
C THR A 82 -7.55 -0.38 -0.57
N GLY A 83 -6.77 0.32 -1.40
CA GLY A 83 -5.58 1.06 -0.97
C GLY A 83 -5.92 2.19 0.02
N ILE A 84 -6.95 2.98 -0.23
CA ILE A 84 -7.38 4.06 0.67
C ILE A 84 -7.87 3.51 2.01
N ILE A 85 -8.69 2.44 2.00
CA ILE A 85 -9.17 1.83 3.25
C ILE A 85 -7.99 1.27 4.06
N ALA A 86 -7.05 0.59 3.39
CA ALA A 86 -5.84 0.08 4.03
C ALA A 86 -5.02 1.22 4.66
N GLU A 87 -4.84 2.31 3.93
CA GLU A 87 -4.08 3.48 4.38
C GLU A 87 -4.74 4.15 5.60
N VAL A 88 -6.06 4.38 5.55
CA VAL A 88 -6.81 4.97 6.68
C VAL A 88 -6.66 4.12 7.94
N PHE A 89 -6.78 2.79 7.82
CA PHE A 89 -6.54 1.91 8.96
C PHE A 89 -5.09 1.92 9.41
N GLY A 90 -4.12 1.95 8.49
CA GLY A 90 -2.70 2.04 8.79
C GLY A 90 -2.36 3.29 9.62
N VAL A 91 -2.79 4.46 9.13
CA VAL A 91 -2.63 5.74 9.82
C VAL A 91 -3.29 5.70 11.20
N TRP A 92 -4.53 5.20 11.31
CA TRP A 92 -5.23 5.13 12.59
C TRP A 92 -4.52 4.20 13.59
N ILE A 93 -4.03 3.03 13.15
CA ILE A 93 -3.27 2.09 13.99
C ILE A 93 -1.99 2.76 14.51
N ILE A 94 -1.24 3.44 13.64
CA ILE A 94 0.01 4.11 14.01
C ILE A 94 -0.25 5.31 14.94
N ALA A 95 -1.26 6.14 14.64
CA ALA A 95 -1.63 7.29 15.46
C ALA A 95 -2.04 6.86 16.88
N THR A 96 -2.72 5.72 17.00
CA THR A 96 -3.15 5.19 18.30
C THR A 96 -2.05 4.45 19.05
N TRP A 97 -1.02 3.95 18.36
CA TRP A 97 0.16 3.35 18.97
C TRP A 97 1.02 4.37 19.74
N ARG A 98 1.10 5.63 19.27
CA ARG A 98 1.81 6.76 19.92
C ARG A 98 3.26 6.45 20.34
N LEU A 99 3.99 5.68 19.54
CA LEU A 99 5.38 5.24 19.80
C LEU A 99 5.57 4.44 21.12
N ARG A 100 4.51 3.87 21.69
CA ARG A 100 4.56 3.17 22.98
C ARG A 100 5.13 1.75 22.86
N THR A 101 5.76 1.24 23.91
CA THR A 101 6.32 -0.13 23.92
C THR A 101 5.34 -1.21 24.36
N SER A 102 4.19 -0.83 24.95
CA SER A 102 3.23 -1.76 25.56
C SER A 102 2.31 -2.45 24.55
N LEU A 103 2.09 -3.75 24.74
CA LEU A 103 1.12 -4.56 23.99
C LEU A 103 -0.34 -4.21 24.29
N GLN A 104 -0.61 -3.55 25.43
CA GLN A 104 -1.98 -3.29 25.91
C GLN A 104 -2.81 -2.49 24.89
N TYR A 105 -2.17 -1.63 24.11
CA TYR A 105 -2.81 -0.81 23.07
C TYR A 105 -2.87 -1.49 21.70
N CYS A 106 -2.02 -2.50 21.47
CA CYS A 106 -1.94 -3.24 20.20
C CYS A 106 -2.80 -4.51 20.18
N ALA A 107 -2.90 -5.22 21.32
CA ALA A 107 -3.63 -6.48 21.45
C ALA A 107 -5.11 -6.41 21.00
N PRO A 108 -5.91 -5.39 21.40
CA PRO A 108 -7.30 -5.30 20.95
C PRO A 108 -7.44 -5.03 19.45
N LYS A 109 -6.39 -4.51 18.79
CA LYS A 109 -6.39 -4.13 17.37
C LYS A 109 -5.85 -5.22 16.45
N LYS A 110 -5.50 -6.40 16.97
CA LYS A 110 -4.88 -7.49 16.20
C LYS A 110 -5.71 -7.89 14.96
N LYS A 111 -7.04 -7.95 15.09
CA LYS A 111 -7.94 -8.28 13.96
C LYS A 111 -7.85 -7.20 12.87
N LEU A 112 -7.88 -5.93 13.29
CA LEU A 112 -7.77 -4.81 12.36
C LEU A 112 -6.40 -4.76 11.68
N MET A 113 -5.30 -4.94 12.41
CA MET A 113 -3.96 -5.00 11.81
C MET A 113 -3.87 -6.11 10.74
N ARG A 114 -4.52 -7.25 10.97
CA ARG A 114 -4.58 -8.34 9.98
C ARG A 114 -5.44 -7.94 8.78
N LEU A 115 -6.58 -7.31 9.01
CA LEU A 115 -7.43 -6.79 7.93
C LEU A 115 -6.67 -5.76 7.08
N THR A 116 -6.00 -4.80 7.70
CA THR A 116 -5.15 -3.81 7.02
C THR A 116 -4.10 -4.50 6.14
N LEU A 117 -3.40 -5.51 6.66
CA LEU A 117 -2.43 -6.27 5.87
C LEU A 117 -3.08 -6.96 4.66
N ILE A 118 -4.24 -7.60 4.84
CA ILE A 118 -4.94 -8.28 3.74
C ILE A 118 -5.36 -7.27 2.66
N LEU A 119 -6.00 -6.17 3.07
CA LEU A 119 -6.42 -5.11 2.14
C LEU A 119 -5.22 -4.54 1.38
N TRP A 120 -4.09 -4.36 2.07
CA TRP A 120 -2.90 -3.85 1.45
C TRP A 120 -2.28 -4.81 0.43
N LEU A 121 -2.25 -6.12 0.74
CA LEU A 121 -1.78 -7.14 -0.20
C LEU A 121 -2.67 -7.22 -1.44
N ILE A 122 -3.99 -7.12 -1.27
CA ILE A 122 -4.94 -7.04 -2.38
C ILE A 122 -4.65 -5.78 -3.22
N ALA A 123 -4.53 -4.62 -2.60
CA ALA A 123 -4.22 -3.37 -3.29
C ALA A 123 -2.90 -3.47 -4.07
N LEU A 124 -1.84 -3.99 -3.46
CA LEU A 124 -0.54 -4.17 -4.12
C LEU A 124 -0.64 -5.10 -5.33
N PHE A 125 -1.33 -6.24 -5.18
CA PHE A 125 -1.51 -7.18 -6.28
C PHE A 125 -2.23 -6.52 -7.47
N LEU A 126 -3.33 -5.82 -7.21
CA LEU A 126 -4.07 -5.10 -8.27
C LEU A 126 -3.21 -3.98 -8.89
N GLY A 127 -2.40 -3.28 -8.09
CA GLY A 127 -1.46 -2.27 -8.58
C GLY A 127 -0.39 -2.85 -9.51
N ILE A 128 0.11 -4.04 -9.21
CA ILE A 128 1.04 -4.77 -10.09
C ILE A 128 0.35 -5.12 -11.41
N LEU A 129 -0.91 -5.59 -11.39
CA LEU A 129 -1.64 -5.88 -12.63
C LEU A 129 -1.80 -4.63 -13.49
N LEU A 130 -2.15 -3.48 -12.89
CA LEU A 130 -2.25 -2.21 -13.61
C LEU A 130 -0.90 -1.77 -14.19
N TYR A 131 0.19 -1.90 -13.43
CA TYR A 131 1.53 -1.58 -13.91
C TYR A 131 1.92 -2.45 -15.11
N LEU A 132 1.71 -3.77 -15.00
CA LEU A 132 2.02 -4.70 -16.08
C LEU A 132 1.20 -4.39 -17.33
N HIS A 133 -0.07 -4.02 -17.18
CA HIS A 133 -0.94 -3.68 -18.30
C HIS A 133 -0.52 -2.39 -19.02
N PHE A 134 -0.28 -1.31 -18.27
CA PHE A 134 -0.02 0.01 -18.88
C PHE A 134 1.43 0.20 -19.34
N TYR A 135 2.40 -0.46 -18.71
CA TYR A 135 3.83 -0.16 -18.91
C TYR A 135 4.64 -1.36 -19.42
N THR A 136 4.01 -2.52 -19.66
CA THR A 136 4.69 -3.69 -20.21
C THR A 136 3.82 -4.42 -21.23
N THR A 137 4.41 -5.32 -22.02
CA THR A 137 3.68 -6.20 -22.95
C THR A 137 3.26 -7.52 -22.31
N LEU A 138 3.48 -7.70 -21.00
CA LEU A 138 3.30 -8.98 -20.32
C LEU A 138 1.84 -9.28 -19.99
N LEU A 139 0.97 -8.27 -19.95
CA LEU A 139 -0.43 -8.41 -19.54
C LEU A 139 -1.37 -7.55 -20.39
N PRO A 140 -1.73 -8.01 -21.61
CA PRO A 140 -2.71 -7.33 -22.46
C PRO A 140 -4.14 -7.69 -21.99
N LEU A 141 -4.63 -6.98 -20.98
CA LEU A 141 -6.00 -7.06 -20.47
C LEU A 141 -6.94 -6.07 -21.17
#